data_AF-A0A549SM12-F1
#
_entry.id   AF-A0A549SM12-F1
#
_cell.length_a   1.000
_cell.length_b   1.000
_cell.length_c   1.000
_cell.angle_alpha   90.00
_cell.angle_beta   90.00
_cell.angle_gamma   90.00
#
_symmetry.space_group_name_H-M   'P 1'
#
loop_
_entity.id
_entity.type
_entity.pdbx_description
1 polymer ?
#
loop_
_entity_poly.entity_id
_entity_poly.type
_entity_poly.pdbx_seq_one_letter_code
_entity_poly.pdbx_strand_id
1 'polypeptide(L)'
;MERFGQVGNRANRRRGEIEAVIDGERRILCLTLGALAELETAFAADDLTALAARFSRGRLTATDLVRILGAGLRGGGNLYSDEEVAAMSIEGGVAAYAAIAAALLEAAFGGEAGVETMGDGRRQADIGQTGVGLTGVGARDAGAPSNP
;
A
#
# COMPACT_ATOMS: atom_id res chain seq x y z
N MET A 1 -43.45 3.67 8.20
CA MET A 1 -42.22 3.94 8.99
C MET A 1 -41.20 2.89 8.58
N GLU A 2 -40.71 3.01 7.34
CA GLU A 2 -39.97 1.96 6.66
C GLU A 2 -38.48 2.27 6.75
N ARG A 3 -37.75 1.38 7.42
CA ARG A 3 -36.29 1.40 7.50
C ARG A 3 -35.74 1.07 6.10
N PHE A 4 -35.47 2.10 5.31
CA PHE A 4 -34.70 1.95 4.08
C PHE A 4 -33.33 1.41 4.43
N GLY A 5 -33.01 0.27 3.82
CA GLY A 5 -31.81 -0.49 4.02
C GLY A 5 -30.58 0.38 3.89
N GLN A 6 -29.91 0.55 5.01
CA GLN A 6 -28.52 0.90 5.13
C GLN A 6 -27.71 -0.16 4.37
N VAL A 7 -27.56 0.01 3.06
CA VAL A 7 -26.40 -0.52 2.34
C VAL A 7 -25.24 0.36 2.79
N GLY A 8 -24.83 0.17 4.05
CA GLY A 8 -23.70 0.86 4.63
C GLY A 8 -22.53 0.56 3.72
N ASN A 9 -22.02 1.60 3.05
CA ASN A 9 -20.83 1.53 2.24
C ASN A 9 -19.69 1.13 3.17
N ARG A 10 -19.50 -0.19 3.41
CA ARG A 10 -18.39 -0.69 4.22
C ARG A 10 -17.13 -0.25 3.52
N ALA A 11 -16.29 0.51 4.22
CA ALA A 11 -15.00 0.95 3.71
C ALA A 11 -14.24 -0.20 3.05
N ASN A 12 -13.91 -0.05 1.77
CA ASN A 12 -13.08 -1.03 1.07
C ASN A 12 -11.60 -0.66 1.23
N ARG A 13 -10.93 -1.32 2.17
CA ARG A 13 -9.51 -1.09 2.45
C ARG A 13 -8.60 -1.35 1.24
N ARG A 14 -9.04 -2.18 0.26
CA ARG A 14 -8.29 -2.40 -1.00
C ARG A 14 -8.33 -1.19 -1.93
N ARG A 15 -9.31 -0.29 -1.75
CA ARG A 15 -9.44 0.98 -2.48
C ARG A 15 -8.84 2.17 -1.72
N GLY A 16 -8.25 1.94 -0.54
CA GLY A 16 -7.78 3.02 0.34
C GLY A 16 -8.88 3.71 1.14
N GLU A 17 -10.08 3.13 1.20
CA GLU A 17 -11.20 3.67 1.98
C GLU A 17 -11.11 3.26 3.45
N ILE A 18 -11.43 4.18 4.36
CA ILE A 18 -11.61 3.93 5.80
C ILE A 18 -12.96 4.45 6.28
N GLU A 19 -13.45 3.91 7.39
CA GLU A 19 -14.66 4.38 8.07
C GLU A 19 -14.28 5.10 9.37
N ALA A 20 -14.88 6.27 9.62
CA ALA A 20 -14.73 7.00 10.87
C ALA A 20 -16.06 7.57 11.35
N VAL A 21 -16.21 7.73 12.67
CA VAL A 21 -17.36 8.42 13.26
C VAL A 21 -16.99 9.89 13.46
N ILE A 22 -17.73 10.77 12.80
CA ILE A 22 -17.52 12.23 12.87
C ILE A 22 -18.88 12.87 13.11
N ASP A 23 -18.98 13.68 14.17
CA ASP A 23 -20.24 14.25 14.65
C ASP A 23 -21.31 13.17 14.98
N GLY A 24 -20.88 12.02 15.47
CA GLY A 24 -21.76 10.89 15.80
C GLY A 24 -22.27 10.09 14.57
N GLU A 25 -21.90 10.48 13.36
CA GLU A 25 -22.31 9.79 12.13
C GLU A 25 -21.12 9.07 11.47
N ARG A 26 -21.37 7.83 11.01
CA ARG A 26 -20.37 7.03 10.29
C ARG A 26 -20.18 7.59 8.89
N ARG A 27 -18.93 7.91 8.55
CA ARG A 27 -18.52 8.47 7.26
C ARG A 27 -17.38 7.66 6.67
N ILE A 28 -17.35 7.61 5.34
CA ILE A 28 -16.28 6.99 4.57
C ILE A 28 -15.31 8.08 4.12
N LEU A 29 -14.03 7.85 4.35
CA LEU A 29 -12.95 8.74 3.93
C LEU A 29 -12.03 7.96 2.98
N CYS A 30 -11.53 8.62 1.95
CA CYS A 30 -10.64 8.04 0.95
C CYS A 30 -9.70 9.11 0.38
N LEU A 31 -8.41 8.83 0.34
CA LEU A 31 -7.44 9.69 -0.35
C LEU A 31 -7.37 9.28 -1.82
N THR A 32 -8.33 9.76 -2.61
CA THR A 32 -8.30 9.61 -4.06
C THR A 32 -7.17 10.44 -4.67
N LEU A 33 -6.81 10.18 -5.94
CA LEU A 33 -5.79 10.99 -6.63
C LEU A 33 -6.11 12.49 -6.63
N GLY A 34 -7.39 12.88 -6.76
CA GLY A 34 -7.80 14.28 -6.65
C GLY A 34 -7.59 14.86 -5.25
N ALA A 35 -7.91 14.08 -4.21
CA ALA A 35 -7.65 14.46 -2.83
C ALA A 35 -6.14 14.58 -2.54
N LEU A 36 -5.32 13.70 -3.10
CA LEU A 36 -3.86 13.77 -2.97
C LEU A 36 -3.29 15.02 -3.67
N ALA A 37 -3.77 15.36 -4.88
CA ALA A 37 -3.37 16.58 -5.58
C ALA A 37 -3.77 17.86 -4.83
N GLU A 38 -4.95 17.86 -4.18
CA GLU A 38 -5.34 18.94 -3.26
C GLU A 38 -4.35 19.06 -2.10
N LEU A 39 -3.91 17.94 -1.50
CA LEU A 39 -2.94 17.96 -0.40
C LEU A 39 -1.56 18.43 -0.86
N GLU A 40 -1.06 17.98 -2.01
CA GLU A 40 0.22 18.45 -2.58
C GLU A 40 0.21 19.97 -2.74
N THR A 41 -0.89 20.51 -3.30
CA THR A 41 -1.10 21.95 -3.44
C THR A 41 -1.16 22.65 -2.08
N ALA A 42 -1.92 22.11 -1.13
CA ALA A 42 -2.11 22.72 0.19
C ALA A 42 -0.83 22.72 1.03
N PHE A 43 0.04 21.70 0.89
CA PHE A 43 1.29 21.57 1.61
C PHE A 43 2.51 22.07 0.83
N ALA A 44 2.32 22.55 -0.41
CA ALA A 44 3.38 22.93 -1.33
C ALA A 44 4.46 21.82 -1.43
N ALA A 45 4.01 20.57 -1.60
CA ALA A 45 4.89 19.43 -1.82
C ALA A 45 5.17 19.29 -3.33
N ASP A 46 6.42 19.02 -3.70
CA ASP A 46 6.81 18.76 -5.10
C ASP A 46 6.16 17.48 -5.65
N ASP A 47 6.09 16.43 -4.82
CA ASP A 47 5.56 15.12 -5.20
C ASP A 47 4.98 14.37 -3.98
N LEU A 48 4.21 13.31 -4.26
CA LEU A 48 3.66 12.38 -3.26
C LEU A 48 4.70 11.80 -2.28
N THR A 49 5.94 11.56 -2.74
CA THR A 49 7.03 11.09 -1.86
C THR A 49 7.41 12.15 -0.83
N ALA A 50 7.48 13.42 -1.22
CA ALA A 50 7.75 14.53 -0.31
C ALA A 50 6.61 14.73 0.68
N LEU A 51 5.37 14.55 0.22
CA LEU A 51 4.17 14.58 1.05
C LEU A 51 4.17 13.45 2.11
N ALA A 52 4.42 12.21 1.71
CA ALA A 52 4.51 11.06 2.63
C ALA A 52 5.66 11.21 3.64
N ALA A 53 6.83 11.72 3.21
CA ALA A 53 7.96 11.98 4.09
C ALA A 53 7.65 13.09 5.11
N ARG A 54 6.87 14.11 4.73
CA ARG A 54 6.41 15.17 5.65
C ARG A 54 5.55 14.57 6.77
N PHE A 55 4.61 13.72 6.42
CA PHE A 55 3.70 13.10 7.39
C PHE A 55 4.41 12.12 8.32
N SER A 56 5.37 11.35 7.80
CA SER A 56 6.16 10.39 8.58
C SER A 56 7.06 11.05 9.65
N ARG A 57 7.34 12.35 9.54
CA ARG A 57 8.11 13.09 10.55
C ARG A 57 7.30 13.44 11.80
N GLY A 58 5.99 13.13 11.84
CA GLY A 58 5.14 13.27 13.04
C GLY A 58 4.83 14.71 13.46
N ARG A 59 5.11 15.71 12.61
CA ARG A 59 4.87 17.14 12.91
C ARG A 59 3.61 17.67 12.23
N LEU A 60 2.48 16.96 12.40
CA LEU A 60 1.18 17.42 11.92
C LEU A 60 0.62 18.49 12.88
N THR A 61 0.32 19.66 12.35
CA THR A 61 -0.45 20.70 13.05
C THR A 61 -1.94 20.40 12.97
N ALA A 62 -2.74 21.10 13.78
CA ALA A 62 -4.20 21.02 13.67
C ALA A 62 -4.70 21.37 12.26
N THR A 63 -4.07 22.34 11.60
CA THR A 63 -4.39 22.70 10.20
C THR A 63 -4.04 21.58 9.22
N ASP A 64 -2.92 20.88 9.43
CA ASP A 64 -2.59 19.71 8.59
C ASP A 64 -3.65 18.61 8.77
N LEU A 65 -4.12 18.37 10.01
CA LEU A 65 -5.19 17.41 10.30
C LEU A 65 -6.49 17.79 9.59
N VAL A 66 -6.95 19.04 9.72
CA VAL A 66 -8.16 19.52 9.04
C VAL A 66 -8.07 19.31 7.52
N ARG A 67 -6.91 19.60 6.92
CA ARG A 67 -6.68 19.41 5.48
C ARG A 67 -6.74 17.95 5.07
N ILE A 68 -6.06 17.06 5.82
CA ILE A 68 -6.05 15.62 5.54
C ILE A 68 -7.46 15.04 5.66
N LEU A 69 -8.18 15.36 6.74
CA LEU A 69 -9.54 14.88 6.96
C LEU A 69 -10.50 15.44 5.91
N GLY A 70 -10.40 16.73 5.57
CA GLY A 70 -11.25 17.35 4.55
C GLY A 70 -11.03 16.75 3.16
N ALA A 71 -9.77 16.56 2.75
CA ALA A 71 -9.45 15.89 1.49
C ALA A 71 -9.95 14.43 1.50
N GLY A 72 -9.78 13.71 2.60
CA GLY A 72 -10.28 12.34 2.77
C GLY A 72 -11.81 12.26 2.71
N LEU A 73 -12.53 13.18 3.34
CA LEU A 73 -13.99 13.25 3.30
C LEU A 73 -14.51 13.52 1.89
N ARG A 74 -13.91 14.48 1.19
CA ARG A 74 -14.23 14.79 -0.21
C ARG A 74 -13.94 13.62 -1.15
N GLY A 75 -12.80 12.97 -0.99
CA GLY A 75 -12.46 11.77 -1.76
C GLY A 75 -13.35 10.56 -1.45
N GLY A 76 -13.94 10.50 -0.24
CA GLY A 76 -14.96 9.54 0.16
C GLY A 76 -16.38 9.86 -0.32
N GLY A 77 -16.57 10.97 -1.06
CA GLY A 77 -17.86 11.40 -1.59
C GLY A 77 -18.69 12.29 -0.65
N ASN A 78 -18.09 12.81 0.43
CA ASN A 78 -18.74 13.76 1.33
C ASN A 78 -18.38 15.19 0.94
N LEU A 79 -19.36 16.08 0.80
CA LEU A 79 -19.12 17.48 0.45
C LEU A 79 -18.93 18.31 1.73
N TYR A 80 -17.67 18.43 2.17
CA TYR A 80 -17.30 19.26 3.32
C TYR A 80 -16.13 20.18 2.99
N SER A 81 -16.26 21.43 3.41
CA SER A 81 -15.23 22.47 3.37
C SER A 81 -14.25 22.30 4.53
N ASP A 82 -13.03 22.82 4.42
CA ASP A 82 -12.07 22.79 5.53
C ASP A 82 -12.58 23.53 6.78
N GLU A 83 -13.33 24.62 6.60
CA GLU A 83 -14.00 25.34 7.69
C GLU A 83 -15.02 24.45 8.43
N GLU A 84 -15.81 23.67 7.69
CA GLU A 84 -16.78 22.75 8.27
C GLU A 84 -16.08 21.63 9.03
N VAL A 85 -15.00 21.08 8.47
CA VAL A 85 -14.18 20.05 9.14
C VAL A 85 -13.51 20.58 10.40
N ALA A 86 -13.07 21.84 10.40
CA ALA A 86 -12.51 22.47 11.59
C ALA A 86 -13.53 22.66 12.72
N ALA A 87 -14.83 22.76 12.39
CA ALA A 87 -15.92 22.87 13.35
C ALA A 87 -16.47 21.51 13.82
N MET A 88 -16.15 20.40 13.13
CA MET A 88 -16.62 19.06 13.49
C MET A 88 -15.99 18.55 14.78
N SER A 89 -16.74 17.72 15.51
CA SER A 89 -16.26 17.01 16.70
C SER A 89 -16.06 15.52 16.44
N ILE A 90 -14.96 14.98 16.95
CA ILE A 90 -14.66 13.54 16.97
C ILE A 90 -14.43 13.12 18.42
N GLU A 91 -15.13 12.06 18.83
CA GLU A 91 -14.95 11.47 20.16
C GLU A 91 -13.49 11.03 20.35
N GLY A 92 -12.88 11.42 21.47
CA GLY A 92 -11.46 11.19 21.74
C GLY A 92 -10.55 12.39 21.39
N GLY A 93 -11.11 13.50 20.90
CA GLY A 93 -10.39 14.76 20.72
C GLY A 93 -9.22 14.63 19.74
N VAL A 94 -8.18 15.46 19.89
CA VAL A 94 -7.05 15.56 18.93
C VAL A 94 -6.40 14.22 18.57
N ALA A 95 -6.33 13.29 19.52
CA ALA A 95 -5.77 11.96 19.30
C ALA A 95 -6.60 11.14 18.30
N ALA A 96 -7.92 11.27 18.34
CA ALA A 96 -8.80 10.61 17.38
C ALA A 96 -8.65 11.19 15.97
N TYR A 97 -8.53 12.53 15.83
CA TYR A 97 -8.22 13.15 14.53
C TYR A 97 -6.90 12.64 13.97
N ALA A 98 -5.86 12.58 14.82
CA ALA A 98 -4.55 12.08 14.42
C ALA A 98 -4.60 10.60 14.01
N ALA A 99 -5.37 9.77 14.72
CA ALA A 99 -5.54 8.36 14.39
C ALA A 99 -6.26 8.16 13.05
N ILE A 100 -7.31 8.94 12.76
CA ILE A 100 -8.02 8.89 11.48
C ILE A 100 -7.11 9.35 10.33
N ALA A 101 -6.37 10.45 10.53
CA ALA A 101 -5.40 10.93 9.56
C ALA A 101 -4.31 9.89 9.28
N ALA A 102 -3.73 9.27 10.32
CA ALA A 102 -2.74 8.20 10.17
C ALA A 102 -3.32 7.01 9.39
N ALA A 103 -4.52 6.55 9.73
CA ALA A 103 -5.18 5.45 9.05
C ALA A 103 -5.45 5.74 7.55
N LEU A 104 -5.79 6.99 7.20
CA LEU A 104 -5.93 7.40 5.79
C LEU A 104 -4.60 7.33 5.04
N LEU A 105 -3.54 7.84 5.66
CA LEU A 105 -2.20 7.85 5.06
C LEU A 105 -1.66 6.43 4.91
N GLU A 106 -1.86 5.57 5.90
CA GLU A 106 -1.53 4.15 5.80
C GLU A 106 -2.35 3.45 4.71
N ALA A 107 -3.63 3.79 4.55
CA ALA A 107 -4.45 3.22 3.48
C ALA A 107 -4.03 3.68 2.07
N ALA A 108 -3.48 4.89 1.95
CA ALA A 108 -3.03 5.45 0.68
C ALA A 108 -1.59 5.07 0.31
N PHE A 109 -0.69 5.01 1.29
CA PHE A 109 0.76 4.85 1.09
C PHE A 109 1.35 3.59 1.74
N GLY A 110 0.63 2.95 2.66
CA GLY A 110 1.09 1.80 3.46
C GLY A 110 0.67 0.44 2.91
N GLY A 111 -0.13 0.40 1.84
CA GLY A 111 -0.25 -0.81 1.03
C GLY A 111 1.09 -1.05 0.35
N GLU A 112 1.64 -2.26 0.48
CA GLU A 112 2.77 -2.75 -0.29
C GLU A 112 2.51 -2.43 -1.77
N ALA A 113 2.98 -1.26 -2.21
CA ALA A 113 3.39 -1.08 -3.58
C ALA A 113 4.40 -2.19 -3.75
N GLY A 114 4.00 -3.25 -4.45
CA GLY A 114 4.91 -4.24 -4.96
C GLY A 114 5.90 -3.50 -5.84
N VAL A 115 6.93 -2.92 -5.21
CA VAL A 115 8.26 -2.91 -5.75
C VAL A 115 8.61 -4.38 -5.91
N GLU A 116 8.18 -4.94 -7.03
CA GLU A 116 8.92 -5.97 -7.71
C GLU A 116 10.37 -5.48 -7.77
N THR A 117 11.14 -5.91 -6.77
CA THR A 117 12.57 -5.72 -6.74
C THR A 117 13.08 -6.51 -7.94
N MET A 118 13.45 -5.76 -8.98
CA MET A 118 14.23 -6.27 -10.10
C MET A 118 15.44 -7.03 -9.55
N GLY A 119 15.46 -8.34 -9.76
CA GLY A 119 16.63 -9.20 -9.59
C GLY A 119 17.04 -9.73 -10.96
N ASP A 120 17.81 -8.95 -11.69
CA ASP A 120 18.62 -9.41 -12.82
C ASP A 120 19.57 -10.52 -12.35
N GLY A 121 19.51 -11.68 -13.01
CA GLY A 121 20.13 -12.91 -12.56
C GLY A 121 20.51 -13.85 -13.71
N ARG A 122 21.22 -13.30 -14.71
CA ARG A 122 22.21 -13.97 -15.55
C ARG A 122 21.86 -15.32 -16.21
N ARG A 123 21.76 -15.21 -17.53
CA ARG A 123 22.37 -16.10 -18.53
C ARG A 123 23.67 -16.76 -18.00
N GLN A 124 23.62 -18.04 -17.63
CA GLN A 124 24.80 -18.87 -17.37
C GLN A 124 24.67 -20.18 -18.18
N ALA A 125 25.38 -20.17 -19.32
CA ALA A 125 26.00 -21.30 -20.03
C ALA A 125 25.43 -22.72 -19.80
N ASP A 126 24.57 -23.15 -20.74
CA ASP A 126 24.49 -24.55 -21.17
C ASP A 126 25.71 -24.82 -22.08
N ILE A 127 26.84 -25.13 -21.45
CA ILE A 127 27.96 -25.82 -22.09
C ILE A 127 27.72 -27.31 -21.90
N GLY A 128 27.69 -28.05 -23.01
CA GLY A 128 27.29 -29.44 -23.03
C GLY A 128 28.14 -30.36 -22.16
N GLN A 129 27.50 -31.46 -21.73
CA GLN A 129 27.99 -32.84 -21.73
C GLN A 129 27.17 -33.66 -20.72
N THR A 130 26.42 -34.66 -21.20
CA THR A 130 26.64 -36.10 -20.93
C THR A 130 25.36 -36.90 -21.14
N GLY A 131 25.50 -38.07 -21.79
CA GLY A 131 24.57 -39.18 -21.58
C GLY A 131 23.72 -39.62 -22.77
N VAL A 132 24.33 -39.92 -23.91
CA VAL A 132 23.73 -40.94 -24.81
C VAL A 132 24.48 -42.24 -24.57
N GLY A 133 23.84 -43.13 -23.82
CA GLY A 133 24.26 -44.50 -23.67
C GLY A 133 24.14 -45.23 -24.99
N LEU A 134 25.20 -45.95 -25.36
CA LEU A 134 25.20 -46.89 -26.48
C LEU A 134 26.04 -48.09 -26.04
N THR A 135 25.32 -49.11 -25.59
CA THR A 135 25.45 -50.54 -25.92
C THR A 135 26.84 -51.19 -25.86
N GLY A 136 26.92 -52.22 -25.01
CA GLY A 136 28.09 -53.07 -24.86
C GLY A 136 28.38 -54.01 -26.03
N VAL A 137 29.58 -54.58 -25.94
CA VAL A 137 30.17 -55.80 -26.53
C VAL A 137 31.55 -55.80 -25.88
N GLY A 138 31.97 -56.75 -25.06
CA GLY A 138 31.99 -58.18 -25.29
C GLY A 138 33.41 -58.63 -24.94
N ALA A 139 33.50 -59.54 -23.97
CA ALA A 139 34.61 -60.40 -23.58
C ALA A 139 35.80 -60.51 -24.56
N ARG A 140 37.05 -60.49 -24.04
CA ARG A 140 38.15 -61.50 -24.13
C ARG A 140 39.19 -61.14 -23.05
N ASP A 141 39.32 -61.89 -21.96
CA ASP A 141 40.25 -63.02 -21.79
C ASP A 141 41.65 -62.81 -22.39
N ALA A 142 42.67 -62.68 -21.53
CA ALA A 142 44.01 -63.25 -21.73
C ALA A 142 44.96 -62.88 -20.57
N GLY A 143 45.44 -63.92 -19.88
CA GLY A 143 46.87 -64.02 -19.57
C GLY A 143 47.38 -63.47 -18.23
N ALA A 144 47.35 -64.33 -17.21
CA ALA A 144 48.48 -64.46 -16.27
C ALA A 144 49.74 -64.96 -17.04
N PRO A 145 50.99 -65.01 -16.48
CA PRO A 145 51.30 -65.00 -15.05
C PRO A 145 52.62 -64.31 -14.60
N SER A 146 52.74 -64.23 -13.28
CA SER A 146 53.96 -64.39 -12.45
C SER A 146 55.11 -63.38 -12.51
N ASN A 147 55.49 -62.96 -11.31
CA ASN A 147 56.75 -62.33 -10.90
C ASN A 147 57.21 -63.06 -9.63
N PRO A 148 58.49 -63.06 -9.26
CA PRO A 148 59.72 -63.32 -10.03
C PRO A 148 60.15 -64.80 -9.99
#